data_AF-A0A9E4FCX7-F1
#
_entry.id   AF-A0A9E4FCX7-F1
#
_cell.length_a   1.000
_cell.length_b   1.000
_cell.length_c   1.000
_cell.angle_alpha   90.00
_cell.angle_beta   90.00
_cell.angle_gamma   90.00
#
_symmetry.space_group_name_H-M   'P 1'
#
loop_
_entity.id
_entity.type
_entity.pdbx_description
1 polymer ?
#
loop_
_entity_poly.entity_id
_entity_poly.type
_entity_poly.pdbx_seq_one_letter_code
_entity_poly.pdbx_strand_id
1 'polypeptide(L)'
;MEASVIDTLRFADRLKEAGFEPPRAEGLARALGDELGDRVLTVNDRKAFDVRIDGLEAKFEAKFDGLEAKFDAKFEGLEAKFDAKFEGLEARFDAQHESLTARIDSLGTNFKLLVAMFGIGFSILIGLGMYNVVGA
;
A
#
# COMPACT_ATOMS: atom_id res chain seq x y z
N MET A 1 13.12 11.76 -46.04
CA MET A 1 12.25 11.53 -47.20
C MET A 1 10.83 11.86 -46.77
N GLU A 2 10.35 13.01 -47.22
CA GLU A 2 9.03 13.55 -46.92
C GLU A 2 7.97 12.65 -47.54
N ALA A 3 7.12 12.07 -46.71
CA ALA A 3 5.94 11.37 -47.16
C ALA A 3 4.77 11.90 -46.34
N SER A 4 3.71 12.32 -47.03
CA SER A 4 2.36 12.64 -46.50
C SER A 4 1.91 14.09 -46.62
N VAL A 5 2.18 14.74 -47.75
CA VAL A 5 1.17 15.60 -48.36
C VAL A 5 0.83 14.91 -49.67
N ILE A 6 -0.45 14.78 -50.00
CA ILE A 6 -0.87 14.18 -51.28
C ILE A 6 -0.12 14.94 -52.38
N ASP A 7 0.77 14.24 -53.08
CA ASP A 7 1.58 14.83 -54.14
C ASP A 7 0.68 15.04 -55.36
N THR A 8 0.01 16.19 -55.38
CA THR A 8 -0.92 16.59 -56.44
C THR A 8 -0.22 16.69 -57.79
N LEU A 9 1.08 16.99 -57.82
CA LEU A 9 1.88 17.00 -59.05
C LEU A 9 2.04 15.59 -59.60
N ARG A 10 2.46 14.64 -58.76
CA ARG A 10 2.60 13.23 -59.18
C ARG A 10 1.26 12.60 -59.55
N PHE A 11 0.16 13.04 -58.93
CA PHE A 11 -1.19 12.63 -59.29
C PHE A 11 -1.62 13.21 -60.66
N ALA A 12 -1.33 14.49 -60.93
CA ALA A 12 -1.59 15.12 -62.21
C ALA A 12 -0.80 14.45 -63.36
N ASP A 13 0.46 14.09 -63.12
CA ASP A 13 1.29 13.40 -64.11
C ASP A 13 0.71 12.03 -64.49
N ARG A 14 0.25 11.26 -63.49
CA ARG A 14 -0.44 9.97 -63.75
C ARG A 14 -1.74 10.13 -64.54
N LEU A 15 -2.48 11.23 -64.34
CA LEU A 15 -3.69 11.51 -65.10
C LEU A 15 -3.36 11.84 -66.57
N LYS A 16 -2.28 12.61 -66.81
CA LYS A 16 -1.79 12.89 -68.17
C LYS A 16 -1.36 11.60 -68.88
N GLU A 17 -0.64 10.72 -68.18
CA GLU A 17 -0.25 9.40 -68.68
C GLU A 17 -1.46 8.50 -68.99
N ALA A 18 -2.57 8.66 -68.26
CA ALA A 18 -3.83 7.95 -68.51
C ALA A 18 -4.66 8.54 -69.67
N GLY A 19 -4.17 9.56 -70.36
CA GLY A 19 -4.81 10.17 -71.53
C GLY A 19 -5.75 11.34 -71.20
N PHE A 20 -5.72 11.90 -69.99
CA PHE A 20 -6.44 13.13 -69.69
C PHE A 20 -5.70 14.35 -70.26
N GLU A 21 -6.46 15.31 -70.78
CA GLU A 21 -5.93 16.58 -71.25
C GLU A 21 -5.19 17.33 -70.13
N PRO A 22 -4.03 17.97 -70.40
CA PRO A 22 -3.19 18.58 -69.35
C PRO A 22 -3.92 19.56 -68.42
N PRO A 23 -4.79 20.46 -68.91
CA PRO A 23 -5.54 21.39 -68.04
C PRO A 23 -6.54 20.68 -67.12
N ARG A 24 -7.14 19.57 -67.60
CA ARG A 24 -8.15 18.82 -66.86
C ARG A 24 -7.50 17.94 -65.77
N ALA A 25 -6.34 17.37 -66.06
CA ALA A 25 -5.55 16.59 -65.10
C ALA A 25 -5.07 17.44 -63.91
N GLU A 26 -4.59 18.66 -64.18
CA GLU A 26 -4.12 19.59 -63.15
C GLU A 26 -5.28 20.12 -62.28
N GLY A 27 -6.42 20.44 -62.91
CA GLY A 27 -7.63 20.86 -62.19
C GLY A 27 -8.16 19.80 -61.24
N LEU A 28 -8.17 18.52 -61.66
CA LEU A 28 -8.60 17.40 -60.83
C LEU A 28 -7.65 17.16 -59.65
N ALA A 29 -6.33 17.25 -59.90
CA ALA A 29 -5.32 17.09 -58.87
C ALA A 29 -5.40 18.19 -57.80
N ARG A 30 -5.64 19.44 -58.19
CA ARG A 30 -5.88 20.55 -57.25
C ARG A 30 -7.14 20.32 -56.42
N ALA A 31 -8.26 20.01 -57.06
CA ALA A 31 -9.52 19.78 -56.33
C ALA A 31 -9.42 18.62 -55.32
N LEU A 32 -8.68 17.56 -55.67
CA LEU A 32 -8.41 16.45 -54.76
C LEU A 32 -7.49 16.85 -53.60
N GLY A 33 -6.46 17.67 -53.88
CA GLY A 33 -5.57 18.21 -52.87
C GLY A 33 -6.30 19.09 -51.86
N ASP A 34 -7.16 19.99 -52.35
CA ASP A 34 -7.94 20.91 -51.51
C ASP A 34 -8.96 20.14 -50.63
N GLU A 35 -9.61 19.10 -51.18
CA GLU A 35 -10.62 18.32 -50.46
C GLU A 35 -10.01 17.36 -49.41
N LEU A 36 -8.84 16.78 -49.71
CA LEU A 36 -8.19 15.80 -48.83
C LEU A 36 -7.13 16.40 -47.90
N GLY A 37 -6.62 17.61 -48.21
CA GLY A 37 -5.55 18.26 -47.44
C GLY A 37 -5.89 18.45 -45.97
N ASP A 38 -7.13 18.82 -45.67
CA ASP A 38 -7.58 19.06 -44.29
C ASP A 38 -8.32 17.86 -43.66
N ARG A 39 -8.76 16.89 -44.48
CA ARG A 39 -9.59 15.76 -44.01
C ARG A 39 -8.80 14.49 -43.72
N VAL A 40 -7.60 14.34 -44.28
CA VAL A 40 -6.79 13.13 -44.14
C VAL A 40 -5.71 13.35 -43.09
N LEU A 41 -5.71 12.52 -42.05
CA LEU A 41 -4.62 12.46 -41.08
C LEU A 41 -3.30 12.16 -41.80
N THR A 42 -2.33 13.05 -41.65
CA THR A 42 -1.02 12.90 -42.26
C THR A 42 -0.10 12.00 -41.42
N VAL A 43 1.00 11.55 -42.00
CA VAL A 43 2.08 10.86 -41.27
C VAL A 43 2.66 11.75 -40.17
N ASN A 44 2.62 13.07 -40.33
CA ASN A 44 3.06 14.00 -39.29
C ASN A 44 2.09 14.02 -38.11
N ASP A 45 0.78 13.97 -38.37
CA ASP A 45 -0.24 13.86 -37.32
C ASP A 45 -0.11 12.54 -36.55
N ARG A 46 0.22 11.45 -37.26
CA ARG A 46 0.52 10.16 -36.63
C ARG A 46 1.74 10.25 -35.71
N LYS A 47 2.85 10.83 -36.17
CA LYS A 47 4.05 11.01 -35.34
C LYS A 47 3.78 11.90 -34.12
N ALA A 48 3.00 12.96 -34.29
CA ALA A 48 2.60 13.82 -33.18
C ALA A 48 1.72 13.07 -32.17
N PHE A 49 0.90 12.14 -32.64
CA PHE A 49 0.12 11.26 -31.79
C PHE A 49 0.99 10.24 -31.05
N ASP A 50 1.95 9.60 -31.71
CA ASP A 50 2.91 8.68 -31.10
C ASP A 50 3.68 9.37 -29.96
N VAL A 51 4.23 10.57 -30.22
CA VAL A 51 4.92 11.37 -29.18
C VAL A 51 4.01 11.71 -27.99
N ARG A 52 2.73 11.97 -28.24
CA ARG A 52 1.76 12.23 -27.17
C ARG A 52 1.45 10.98 -26.36
N ILE A 53 1.37 9.82 -27.01
CA ILE A 53 1.19 8.53 -26.35
C ILE A 53 2.41 8.22 -25.47
N ASP A 54 3.62 8.30 -26.02
CA ASP A 54 4.87 8.07 -25.27
C ASP A 54 4.94 8.99 -24.04
N GLY A 55 4.56 10.26 -24.22
CA GLY A 55 4.49 11.24 -23.13
C GLY A 55 3.41 10.95 -22.09
N LEU A 56 2.32 10.26 -22.46
CA LEU A 56 1.30 9.80 -21.51
C LEU A 56 1.76 8.53 -20.78
N GLU A 57 2.36 7.58 -21.49
CA GLU A 57 2.93 6.36 -20.91
C GLU A 57 3.97 6.70 -19.84
N ALA A 58 4.94 7.56 -20.16
CA ALA A 58 5.94 8.00 -19.19
C ALA A 58 5.34 8.70 -17.96
N LYS A 59 4.26 9.48 -18.14
CA LYS A 59 3.54 10.11 -17.02
C LYS A 59 2.78 9.11 -16.17
N PHE A 60 2.23 8.06 -16.78
CA PHE A 60 1.54 7.00 -16.05
C PHE A 60 2.54 6.17 -15.25
N GLU A 61 3.66 5.79 -15.85
CA GLU A 61 4.72 5.02 -15.18
C GLU A 61 5.26 5.78 -13.97
N ALA A 62 5.64 7.06 -14.14
CA ALA A 62 6.09 7.89 -13.02
C ALA A 62 5.04 8.06 -11.90
N LYS A 63 3.74 8.05 -12.25
CA LYS A 63 2.66 8.09 -11.25
C LYS A 63 2.49 6.77 -10.53
N PHE A 64 2.65 5.65 -11.22
CA PHE A 64 2.59 4.31 -10.64
C PHE A 64 3.76 4.09 -9.68
N ASP A 65 4.99 4.39 -10.09
CA ASP A 65 6.17 4.32 -9.21
C ASP A 65 6.00 5.20 -7.96
N GLY A 66 5.48 6.42 -8.16
CA GLY A 66 5.20 7.35 -7.06
C GLY A 66 4.06 6.89 -6.14
N LEU A 67 3.15 6.03 -6.61
CA LEU A 67 2.11 5.42 -5.79
C LEU A 67 2.67 4.22 -5.02
N GLU A 68 3.45 3.36 -5.68
CA GLU A 68 4.11 2.19 -5.08
C GLU A 68 4.98 2.62 -3.90
N ALA A 69 5.89 3.58 -4.11
CA ALA A 69 6.73 4.12 -3.04
C ALA A 69 5.93 4.71 -1.86
N LYS A 70 4.76 5.32 -2.13
CA LYS A 70 3.89 5.85 -1.07
C LYS A 70 3.17 4.73 -0.30
N PHE A 71 2.82 3.64 -0.98
CA PHE A 71 2.21 2.49 -0.33
C PHE A 71 3.23 1.77 0.54
N ASP A 72 4.43 1.53 0.04
CA ASP A 72 5.52 0.90 0.80
C ASP A 72 5.83 1.68 2.08
N ALA A 73 6.06 3.00 1.97
CA ALA A 73 6.31 3.85 3.13
C ALA A 73 5.15 3.86 4.15
N LYS A 74 3.90 3.73 3.67
CA LYS A 74 2.74 3.61 4.56
C LYS A 74 2.67 2.25 5.25
N PHE A 75 3.02 1.17 4.55
CA PHE A 75 3.04 -0.17 5.12
C PHE A 75 4.13 -0.29 6.19
N GLU A 76 5.36 0.14 5.89
CA GLU A 76 6.46 0.19 6.87
C GLU A 76 6.06 1.03 8.11
N GLY A 77 5.44 2.19 7.88
CA GLY A 77 4.97 3.05 8.96
C GLY A 77 3.81 2.46 9.78
N LEU A 78 3.03 1.53 9.21
CA LEU A 78 1.99 0.79 9.93
C LEU A 78 2.60 -0.38 10.71
N GLU A 79 3.52 -1.12 10.11
CA GLU A 79 4.24 -2.22 10.74
C GLU A 79 4.96 -1.75 12.02
N ALA A 80 5.76 -0.69 11.91
CA ALA A 80 6.44 -0.10 13.07
C ALA A 80 5.48 0.36 14.18
N LYS A 81 4.28 0.86 13.81
CA LYS A 81 3.26 1.25 14.79
C LYS A 81 2.60 0.05 15.46
N PHE A 82 2.43 -1.05 14.74
CA PHE A 82 1.90 -2.28 15.29
C PHE A 82 2.91 -2.92 16.24
N ASP A 83 4.18 -3.01 15.84
CA ASP A 83 5.25 -3.55 16.68
C ASP A 83 5.35 -2.79 18.00
N ALA A 84 5.44 -1.45 17.94
CA ALA A 84 5.49 -0.62 19.15
C ALA A 84 4.26 -0.79 20.06
N LYS A 85 3.08 -1.04 19.46
CA LYS A 85 1.86 -1.32 20.24
C LYS A 85 1.90 -2.70 20.87
N PHE A 86 2.43 -3.71 20.18
CA PHE A 86 2.56 -5.07 20.71
C PHE A 86 3.58 -5.10 21.85
N GLU A 87 4.76 -4.51 21.67
CA GLU A 87 5.76 -4.38 22.74
C GLU A 87 5.18 -3.65 23.97
N GLY A 88 4.45 -2.56 23.73
CA GLY A 88 3.79 -1.83 24.82
C GLY A 88 2.69 -2.63 25.52
N LEU A 89 2.03 -3.56 24.82
CA LEU A 89 1.02 -4.44 25.40
C LEU A 89 1.66 -5.58 26.19
N GLU A 90 2.74 -6.17 25.67
CA GLU A 90 3.54 -7.21 26.32
C GLU A 90 4.12 -6.70 27.65
N ALA A 91 4.74 -5.52 27.64
CA ALA A 91 5.26 -4.90 28.86
C ALA A 91 4.17 -4.63 29.91
N ARG A 92 2.96 -4.24 29.48
CA ARG A 92 1.83 -4.05 30.39
C ARG A 92 1.33 -5.36 30.96
N PHE A 93 1.31 -6.41 30.15
CA PHE A 93 0.90 -7.74 30.58
C PHE A 93 1.89 -8.32 31.59
N ASP A 94 3.19 -8.20 31.33
CA ASP A 94 4.25 -8.63 32.25
C ASP A 94 4.15 -7.91 33.60
N ALA A 95 3.99 -6.58 33.58
CA ALA A 95 3.82 -5.79 34.80
C ALA A 95 2.56 -6.21 35.60
N GLN A 96 1.46 -6.53 34.90
CA GLN A 96 0.25 -7.05 35.56
C GLN A 96 0.48 -8.45 36.14
N HIS A 97 1.19 -9.32 35.42
CA HIS A 97 1.51 -10.67 35.87
C HIS A 97 2.41 -10.65 37.11
N GLU A 98 3.45 -9.81 37.13
CA GLU A 98 4.32 -9.62 38.28
C GLU A 98 3.54 -9.09 39.49
N SER A 99 2.67 -8.08 39.28
CA SER A 99 1.81 -7.52 40.33
C SER A 99 0.87 -8.57 40.92
N LEU A 100 0.27 -9.42 40.08
CA LEU A 100 -0.60 -10.52 40.52
C LEU A 100 0.19 -11.58 41.30
N THR A 101 1.37 -11.96 40.81
CA THR A 101 2.26 -12.92 41.48
C THR A 101 2.63 -12.42 42.89
N ALA A 102 3.06 -11.16 43.01
CA ALA A 102 3.39 -10.58 44.31
C ALA A 102 2.20 -10.54 45.28
N ARG A 103 0.98 -10.27 44.78
CA ARG A 103 -0.25 -10.31 45.60
C ARG A 103 -0.54 -11.73 46.09
N ILE A 104 -0.40 -12.73 45.24
CA ILE A 104 -0.60 -14.14 45.58
C ILE A 104 0.44 -14.60 46.62
N ASP A 105 1.71 -14.23 46.46
CA ASP A 105 2.77 -14.57 47.42
C ASP A 105 2.52 -13.94 48.80
N SER A 106 2.05 -12.69 48.81
CA SER A 106 1.66 -11.99 50.05
C SER A 106 0.49 -12.70 50.73
N LEU A 107 -0.56 -13.07 49.98
CA LEU A 107 -1.69 -13.87 50.48
C LEU A 107 -1.22 -15.21 51.05
N GLY A 108 -0.32 -15.92 50.36
CA GLY A 108 0.25 -17.18 50.81
C GLY A 108 1.04 -17.03 52.12
N THR A 109 1.79 -15.94 52.27
CA THR A 109 2.54 -15.63 53.51
C THR A 109 1.60 -15.34 54.67
N ASN A 110 0.58 -14.51 54.45
CA ASN A 110 -0.43 -14.18 55.46
C ASN A 110 -1.20 -15.43 55.89
N PHE A 111 -1.54 -16.32 54.96
CA PHE A 111 -2.20 -17.59 55.27
C PHE A 111 -1.31 -18.52 56.10
N LYS A 112 -0.01 -18.66 55.75
CA LYS A 112 0.94 -19.45 56.55
C LYS A 112 1.05 -18.93 57.99
N LEU A 113 1.12 -17.62 58.17
CA LEU A 113 1.15 -16.99 59.50
C LEU A 113 -0.13 -17.29 60.29
N LEU A 114 -1.30 -17.17 59.66
CA LEU A 114 -2.58 -17.47 60.28
C LEU A 114 -2.65 -18.93 60.75
N VAL A 115 -2.26 -19.88 59.89
CA VAL A 115 -2.24 -21.32 60.23
C VAL A 115 -1.25 -21.59 61.38
N ALA A 116 -0.07 -20.96 61.37
CA ALA A 116 0.89 -21.09 62.46
C ALA A 116 0.32 -20.61 63.81
N MET A 117 -0.37 -19.46 63.82
CA MET A 117 -1.02 -18.94 65.03
C MET A 117 -2.10 -19.88 65.57
N PHE A 118 -2.94 -20.44 64.68
CA PHE A 118 -3.93 -21.43 65.09
C PHE A 118 -3.28 -22.69 65.66
N GLY A 119 -2.20 -23.20 65.04
CA GLY A 119 -1.45 -24.35 65.55
C GLY A 119 -0.84 -24.11 66.93
N ILE A 120 -0.26 -22.92 67.15
CA ILE A 120 0.28 -22.51 68.46
C ILE A 120 -0.85 -22.43 69.50
N GLY A 121 -1.95 -21.73 69.18
CA GLY A 121 -3.10 -21.59 70.09
C GLY A 121 -3.72 -22.93 70.48
N PHE A 122 -3.86 -23.85 69.51
CA PHE A 122 -4.37 -25.21 69.75
C PHE A 122 -3.44 -26.01 70.68
N SER A 123 -2.12 -25.90 70.49
CA SER A 123 -1.12 -26.56 71.34
C SER A 123 -1.17 -26.07 72.79
N ILE A 124 -1.33 -24.75 72.98
CA ILE A 124 -1.48 -24.13 74.31
C ILE A 124 -2.76 -24.63 75.01
N LEU A 125 -3.88 -24.68 74.28
CA LEU A 125 -5.18 -25.11 74.81
C LEU A 125 -5.13 -26.56 75.32
N ILE A 126 -4.53 -27.47 74.55
CA ILE A 126 -4.33 -28.87 74.95
C ILE A 126 -3.43 -28.97 76.19
N GLY A 127 -2.31 -28.23 76.22
CA GLY A 127 -1.36 -28.25 77.33
C GLY A 127 -1.97 -27.79 78.67
N LEU A 128 -2.72 -26.68 78.66
CA LEU A 128 -3.42 -26.18 79.85
C LEU A 128 -4.52 -27.14 80.34
N GLY A 129 -5.26 -27.75 79.40
CA GLY A 129 -6.27 -28.76 79.73
C GLY A 129 -5.68 -29.98 80.43
N MET A 130 -4.55 -30.50 79.94
CA MET A 130 -3.85 -31.62 80.58
C MET A 130 -3.27 -31.24 81.96
N TYR A 131 -2.73 -30.03 82.11
CA TYR A 131 -2.19 -29.57 83.40
C TYR A 131 -3.27 -29.54 84.50
N ASN A 132 -4.48 -29.07 84.18
CA ASN A 132 -5.60 -29.06 85.13
C ASN A 132 -6.13 -30.46 85.47
N VAL A 133 -5.98 -31.45 84.58
CA VAL A 133 -6.44 -32.83 84.81
C VAL A 133 -5.42 -33.65 85.61
N VAL A 134 -4.12 -33.44 85.38
CA VAL A 134 -3.04 -34.19 86.05
C VAL A 134 -2.65 -33.56 87.40
N GLY A 135 -2.92 -32.27 87.59
CA GLY A 135 -2.62 -31.53 88.83
C GLY A 135 -3.71 -31.60 89.92
N ALA A 136 -4.81 -32.32 89.69
CA ALA A 136 -5.87 -32.60 90.67
C ALA A 136 -5.76 -34.03 91.19
#